data_AF-A0A7S4NAB0-F1
#
_entry.id   AF-A0A7S4NAB0-F1
#
_cell.length_a   1.000
_cell.length_b   1.000
_cell.length_c   1.000
_cell.angle_alpha   90.00
_cell.angle_beta   90.00
_cell.angle_gamma   90.00
#
_symmetry.space_group_name_H-M   'P 1'
#
loop_
_entity.id
_entity.type
_entity.pdbx_description
1 polymer ?
#
loop_
_entity_poly.entity_id
_entity_poly.type
_entity_poly.pdbx_seq_one_letter_code
_entity_poly.pdbx_strand_id
1 'polypeptide(L)'
;CLMAGQKAVAISAFLPASVYLKAGIRLTADGDWKTHRKLCFDLYNLCAEMEFILGRFKDMNGRVDEVLRRGRTLQERKIAYSTLIQSMGAEGNKNDAVRTAIAVLRCLGESFDSDVSQAVVAQDLMKTQKMILLQDDLLNLAEMKDDDKKDAMKFLDLALLYDFAANKAYFPLFGKRI
;
A
#
# COMPACT_ATOMS: atom_id res chain seq x y z
N CYS A 1 -12.04 -21.43 -5.55
CA CYS A 1 -10.99 -20.62 -6.24
C CYS A 1 -10.14 -19.80 -5.28
N LEU A 2 -10.70 -18.88 -4.49
CA LEU A 2 -9.91 -18.03 -3.58
C LEU A 2 -9.02 -18.83 -2.61
N MET A 3 -9.58 -19.79 -1.88
CA MET A 3 -8.82 -20.62 -0.94
C MET A 3 -7.69 -21.41 -1.62
N ALA A 4 -7.91 -21.89 -2.84
CA ALA A 4 -6.88 -22.60 -3.61
C ALA A 4 -5.76 -21.64 -4.04
N GLY A 5 -6.11 -20.42 -4.46
CA GLY A 5 -5.16 -19.34 -4.72
C GLY A 5 -4.33 -19.01 -3.48
N GLN A 6 -4.97 -18.80 -2.33
CA GLN A 6 -4.29 -18.52 -1.05
C GLN A 6 -3.33 -19.66 -0.64
N LYS A 7 -3.76 -20.92 -0.76
CA LYS A 7 -2.90 -22.08 -0.48
C LYS A 7 -1.70 -22.16 -1.43
N ALA A 8 -1.91 -21.85 -2.71
CA ALA A 8 -0.83 -21.82 -3.69
C ALA A 8 0.18 -20.69 -3.41
N VAL A 9 -0.30 -19.50 -3.01
CA VAL A 9 0.55 -18.38 -2.57
C VAL A 9 1.41 -18.77 -1.37
N ALA A 10 0.84 -19.47 -0.38
CA ALA A 10 1.54 -19.88 0.83
C ALA A 10 2.74 -20.81 0.58
N ILE A 11 2.77 -21.50 -0.56
CA ILE A 11 3.90 -22.34 -1.00
C ILE A 11 4.67 -21.73 -2.18
N SER A 12 4.51 -20.42 -2.42
CA SER A 12 5.14 -19.67 -3.51
C SER A 12 4.82 -20.18 -4.93
N ALA A 13 3.70 -20.90 -5.10
CA ALA A 13 3.21 -21.37 -6.39
C ALA A 13 2.39 -20.28 -7.09
N PHE A 14 3.04 -19.17 -7.46
CA PHE A 14 2.39 -17.95 -7.95
C PHE A 14 1.65 -18.13 -9.29
N LEU A 15 2.21 -18.90 -10.22
CA LEU A 15 1.55 -19.17 -11.50
C LEU A 15 0.26 -20.00 -11.31
N PRO A 16 0.26 -21.14 -10.58
CA PRO A 16 -0.98 -21.82 -10.20
C PRO A 16 -1.96 -20.95 -9.42
N ALA A 17 -1.48 -20.12 -8.49
CA ALA A 17 -2.33 -19.20 -7.75
C ALA A 17 -3.08 -18.25 -8.70
N SER A 18 -2.36 -17.60 -9.62
CA SER A 18 -2.92 -16.74 -10.67
C SER A 18 -4.02 -17.46 -11.48
N VAL A 19 -3.80 -18.72 -11.86
CA VAL A 19 -4.80 -19.52 -12.60
C VAL A 19 -6.08 -19.71 -11.78
N TYR A 20 -5.97 -20.13 -10.52
CA TYR A 20 -7.15 -20.32 -9.66
C TYR A 20 -7.90 -19.03 -9.41
N LEU A 21 -7.19 -17.92 -9.20
CA LEU A 21 -7.79 -16.62 -8.94
C LEU A 21 -8.51 -16.09 -10.18
N LYS A 22 -7.88 -16.17 -11.36
CA LYS A 22 -8.49 -15.83 -12.66
C LYS A 22 -9.75 -16.66 -12.92
N ALA A 23 -9.74 -17.95 -12.59
CA ALA A 23 -10.93 -18.80 -12.70
C ALA A 23 -12.06 -18.31 -11.76
N GLY A 24 -11.73 -17.95 -10.51
CA GLY A 24 -12.72 -17.36 -9.60
C GLY A 24 -13.31 -16.06 -10.12
N ILE A 25 -12.48 -15.19 -10.71
CA ILE A 25 -12.92 -13.90 -11.26
C ILE A 25 -13.90 -14.11 -12.40
N ARG A 26 -13.65 -15.08 -13.28
CA ARG A 26 -14.57 -15.44 -14.38
C ARG A 26 -15.94 -15.94 -13.89
N LEU A 27 -16.01 -16.48 -12.67
CA LEU A 27 -17.23 -16.96 -12.05
C LEU A 27 -17.93 -15.87 -11.20
N THR A 28 -17.29 -14.72 -11.02
CA THR A 28 -17.85 -13.61 -10.24
C THR A 28 -18.81 -12.81 -11.12
N ALA A 29 -20.06 -12.67 -10.67
CA ALA A 29 -21.05 -11.83 -11.32
C ALA A 29 -21.08 -10.42 -10.72
N ASP A 30 -21.66 -9.45 -11.44
CA ASP A 30 -21.80 -8.07 -10.95
C ASP A 30 -22.57 -7.98 -9.62
N GLY A 31 -23.53 -8.89 -9.39
CA GLY A 31 -24.28 -8.98 -8.14
C GLY A 31 -23.43 -9.34 -6.93
N ASP A 32 -22.35 -10.11 -7.13
CA ASP A 32 -21.49 -10.59 -6.04
C ASP A 32 -20.72 -9.46 -5.36
N TRP A 33 -20.44 -8.35 -6.05
CA TRP A 33 -19.83 -7.17 -5.43
C TRP A 33 -20.70 -6.52 -4.34
N LYS A 34 -22.01 -6.82 -4.35
CA LYS A 34 -22.97 -6.38 -3.33
C LYS A 34 -23.18 -7.45 -2.26
N THR A 35 -23.37 -8.71 -2.65
CA THR A 35 -23.72 -9.81 -1.73
C THR A 35 -22.51 -10.50 -1.11
N HIS A 36 -21.41 -10.59 -1.83
CA HIS A 36 -20.16 -11.28 -1.46
C HIS A 36 -18.95 -10.33 -1.55
N ARG A 37 -19.13 -9.09 -1.08
CA ARG A 37 -18.18 -8.00 -1.24
C ARG A 37 -16.74 -8.36 -0.81
N LYS A 38 -16.57 -8.94 0.38
CA LYS A 38 -15.26 -9.38 0.88
C LYS A 38 -14.59 -10.38 -0.06
N LEU A 39 -15.33 -11.38 -0.54
CA LEU A 39 -14.82 -12.39 -1.46
C LEU A 39 -14.34 -11.74 -2.77
N CYS A 40 -15.10 -10.81 -3.34
CA CYS A 40 -14.71 -10.12 -4.57
C CYS A 40 -13.42 -9.31 -4.36
N PHE A 41 -13.33 -8.51 -3.29
CA PHE A 41 -12.11 -7.75 -3.00
C PHE A 41 -10.90 -8.66 -2.76
N ASP A 42 -11.03 -9.69 -1.93
CA ASP A 42 -9.94 -10.63 -1.64
C ASP A 42 -9.44 -11.32 -2.92
N LEU A 43 -10.38 -11.69 -3.81
CA LEU A 43 -10.06 -12.36 -5.06
C LEU A 43 -9.36 -11.45 -6.08
N TYR A 44 -9.87 -10.24 -6.27
CA TYR A 44 -9.29 -9.29 -7.22
C TYR A 44 -7.95 -8.74 -6.72
N ASN A 45 -7.83 -8.41 -5.42
CA ASN A 45 -6.58 -7.96 -4.82
C ASN A 45 -5.50 -9.03 -4.91
N LEU A 46 -5.79 -10.26 -4.47
CA LEU A 46 -4.80 -11.33 -4.52
C LEU A 46 -4.42 -11.67 -5.97
N CYS A 47 -5.37 -11.60 -6.90
CA CYS A 47 -5.05 -11.77 -8.33
C CYS A 47 -4.12 -10.65 -8.81
N ALA A 48 -4.37 -9.38 -8.45
CA ALA A 48 -3.53 -8.26 -8.83
C ALA A 48 -2.09 -8.44 -8.34
N GLU A 49 -1.91 -8.84 -7.07
CA GLU A 49 -0.60 -9.13 -6.49
C GLU A 49 0.11 -10.26 -7.24
N MET A 50 -0.60 -11.33 -7.60
CA MET A 50 0.00 -12.43 -8.37
C MET A 50 0.41 -12.00 -9.77
N GLU A 51 -0.43 -11.22 -10.47
CA GLU A 51 -0.07 -10.71 -11.78
C GLU A 51 1.09 -9.71 -11.71
N PHE A 52 1.19 -8.91 -10.64
CA PHE A 52 2.36 -8.07 -10.37
C PHE A 52 3.63 -8.91 -10.21
N ILE A 53 3.62 -9.92 -9.34
CA ILE A 53 4.78 -10.81 -9.10
C ILE A 53 5.22 -11.52 -10.38
N LEU A 54 4.27 -11.88 -11.24
CA LEU A 54 4.53 -12.52 -12.54
C LEU A 54 4.92 -11.54 -13.66
N GLY A 55 5.03 -10.24 -13.37
CA GLY A 55 5.39 -9.20 -14.34
C GLY A 55 4.29 -8.89 -15.38
N ARG A 56 3.04 -9.29 -15.12
CA ARG A 56 1.89 -9.15 -16.03
C ARG A 56 1.12 -7.86 -15.73
N PHE A 57 1.80 -6.72 -15.88
CA PHE A 57 1.29 -5.40 -15.47
C PHE A 57 -0.07 -5.03 -16.09
N LYS A 58 -0.32 -5.39 -17.36
CA LYS A 58 -1.62 -5.11 -18.01
C LYS A 58 -2.79 -5.80 -17.28
N ASP A 59 -2.63 -7.08 -16.94
CA ASP A 59 -3.66 -7.82 -16.22
C ASP A 59 -3.81 -7.30 -14.80
N MET A 60 -2.69 -7.01 -14.12
CA MET A 60 -2.66 -6.42 -12.79
C MET A 60 -3.42 -5.09 -12.74
N ASN A 61 -3.11 -4.15 -13.64
CA ASN A 61 -3.75 -2.84 -13.72
C ASN A 61 -5.26 -2.98 -13.88
N GLY A 62 -5.73 -3.87 -14.76
CA GLY A 62 -7.15 -4.13 -14.92
C GLY A 62 -7.84 -4.70 -13.67
N ARG A 63 -7.12 -5.35 -12.75
CA ARG A 63 -7.66 -5.81 -11.46
C ARG A 63 -7.65 -4.72 -10.41
N VAL A 64 -6.56 -3.95 -10.34
CA VAL A 64 -6.42 -2.77 -9.48
C VAL A 64 -7.53 -1.77 -9.80
N ASP A 65 -7.72 -1.44 -11.08
CA ASP A 65 -8.73 -0.47 -11.52
C ASP A 65 -10.14 -0.88 -11.10
N GLU A 66 -10.47 -2.17 -11.22
CA GLU A 66 -11.78 -2.67 -10.78
C GLU A 66 -11.96 -2.56 -9.27
N VAL A 67 -10.92 -2.88 -8.48
CA VAL A 67 -10.94 -2.70 -7.01
C VAL A 67 -11.09 -1.23 -6.63
N LEU A 68 -10.31 -0.33 -7.24
CA LEU A 68 -10.38 1.10 -6.95
C LEU A 68 -11.75 1.68 -7.31
N ARG A 69 -12.30 1.28 -8.47
CA ARG A 69 -13.63 1.70 -8.94
C ARG A 69 -14.76 1.20 -8.06
N ARG A 70 -14.70 -0.05 -7.58
CA ARG A 70 -15.75 -0.68 -6.74
C ARG A 70 -15.61 -0.37 -5.26
N GLY A 71 -14.41 -0.07 -4.79
CA GLY A 71 -14.10 0.30 -3.42
C GLY A 71 -14.82 1.60 -3.04
N ARG A 72 -15.33 1.65 -1.82
CA ARG A 72 -16.02 2.83 -1.25
C ARG A 72 -15.23 3.42 -0.09
N THR A 73 -14.48 2.58 0.62
CA THR A 73 -13.62 2.99 1.73
C THR A 73 -12.17 2.80 1.37
N LEU A 74 -11.28 3.46 2.10
CA LEU A 74 -9.84 3.21 1.95
C LEU A 74 -9.47 1.77 2.31
N GLN A 75 -10.12 1.19 3.32
CA GLN A 75 -9.91 -0.19 3.73
C GLN A 75 -10.12 -1.20 2.60
N GLU A 76 -11.07 -0.94 1.69
CA GLU A 76 -11.31 -1.78 0.51
C GLU A 76 -10.30 -1.54 -0.62
N ARG A 77 -9.71 -0.35 -0.68
CA ARG A 77 -8.81 0.09 -1.75
C ARG A 77 -7.32 -0.06 -1.41
N LYS A 78 -6.97 -0.22 -0.13
CA LYS A 78 -5.57 -0.14 0.33
C LYS A 78 -4.64 -1.17 -0.33
N ILE A 79 -5.10 -2.40 -0.51
CA ILE A 79 -4.27 -3.44 -1.13
C ILE A 79 -4.01 -3.10 -2.60
N ALA A 80 -5.05 -2.69 -3.34
CA ALA A 80 -4.89 -2.23 -4.72
C ALA A 80 -3.96 -1.02 -4.85
N TYR A 81 -4.05 -0.04 -3.93
CA TYR A 81 -3.09 1.08 -3.90
C TYR A 81 -1.67 0.60 -3.63
N SER A 82 -1.46 -0.32 -2.67
CA SER A 82 -0.15 -0.90 -2.40
C SER A 82 0.44 -1.57 -3.64
N THR A 83 -0.34 -2.44 -4.29
CA THR A 83 0.09 -3.13 -5.52
C THR A 83 0.42 -2.15 -6.64
N LEU A 84 -0.39 -1.09 -6.82
CA LEU A 84 -0.16 -0.06 -7.82
C LEU A 84 1.12 0.75 -7.56
N ILE A 85 1.35 1.15 -6.31
CA ILE A 85 2.56 1.87 -5.90
C ILE A 85 3.80 1.00 -6.15
N GLN A 86 3.72 -0.29 -5.81
CA GLN A 86 4.80 -1.25 -6.03
C GLN A 86 5.09 -1.45 -7.52
N SER A 87 4.05 -1.54 -8.36
CA SER A 87 4.22 -1.68 -9.80
C SER A 87 4.86 -0.44 -10.42
N MET A 88 4.42 0.77 -10.05
CA MET A 88 5.04 2.01 -10.48
C MET A 88 6.53 2.03 -10.14
N GLY A 89 6.90 1.60 -8.93
CA GLY A 89 8.30 1.47 -8.52
C GLY A 89 9.09 0.49 -9.38
N ALA A 90 8.52 -0.69 -9.67
CA ALA A 90 9.13 -1.72 -10.50
C ALA A 90 9.29 -1.30 -11.98
N GLU A 91 8.35 -0.52 -12.50
CA GLU A 91 8.37 0.03 -13.86
C GLU A 91 9.26 1.28 -13.98
N GLY A 92 9.91 1.72 -12.89
CA GLY A 92 10.82 2.86 -12.87
C GLY A 92 10.17 4.21 -12.58
N ASN A 93 8.84 4.26 -12.47
CA ASN A 93 8.02 5.46 -12.20
C ASN A 93 7.99 5.81 -10.69
N LYS A 94 9.17 5.85 -10.06
CA LYS A 94 9.31 5.99 -8.60
C LYS A 94 8.73 7.29 -8.03
N ASN A 95 8.86 8.41 -8.76
CA ASN A 95 8.25 9.68 -8.34
C ASN A 95 6.71 9.59 -8.30
N ASP A 96 6.12 8.79 -9.18
CA ASP A 96 4.67 8.62 -9.26
C ASP A 96 4.19 7.69 -8.14
N ALA A 97 4.98 6.67 -7.81
CA ALA A 97 4.81 5.83 -6.62
C ALA A 97 4.78 6.68 -5.34
N VAL A 98 5.77 7.58 -5.15
CA VAL A 98 5.83 8.49 -3.99
C VAL A 98 4.64 9.43 -3.94
N ARG A 99 4.27 10.07 -5.05
CA ARG A 99 3.09 10.97 -5.08
C ARG A 99 1.80 10.22 -4.75
N THR A 100 1.65 9.00 -5.25
CA THR A 100 0.48 8.16 -4.96
C THR A 100 0.45 7.74 -3.49
N ALA A 101 1.60 7.35 -2.92
CA ALA A 101 1.72 7.02 -1.50
C ALA A 101 1.36 8.21 -0.59
N ILE A 102 1.87 9.41 -0.89
CA ILE A 102 1.52 10.65 -0.16
C ILE A 102 0.02 10.93 -0.22
N ALA A 103 -0.62 10.72 -1.39
CA ALA A 103 -2.06 10.92 -1.53
C ALA A 103 -2.86 9.95 -0.65
N VAL A 104 -2.44 8.68 -0.57
CA VAL A 104 -3.07 7.68 0.30
C VAL A 104 -2.83 8.00 1.78
N LEU A 105 -1.62 8.40 2.15
CA LEU A 105 -1.27 8.83 3.51
C LEU A 105 -2.15 10.00 3.97
N ARG A 106 -2.44 10.96 3.08
CA ARG A 106 -3.36 12.05 3.38
C ARG A 106 -4.77 11.55 3.72
N CYS A 107 -5.25 10.51 3.04
CA CYS A 107 -6.53 9.89 3.36
C CYS A 107 -6.53 9.16 4.72
N LEU A 108 -5.35 8.77 5.22
CA LEU A 108 -5.14 8.20 6.57
C LEU A 108 -4.86 9.28 7.63
N GLY A 109 -5.00 10.56 7.28
CA GLY A 109 -4.72 11.69 8.17
C GLY A 109 -3.24 12.05 8.29
N GLU A 110 -2.35 11.44 7.50
CA GLU A 110 -0.93 11.75 7.46
C GLU A 110 -0.61 12.70 6.31
N SER A 111 -0.32 13.96 6.65
CA SER A 111 0.02 14.98 5.67
C SER A 111 1.52 15.28 5.69
N PHE A 112 2.06 15.48 4.50
CA PHE A 112 3.44 15.87 4.25
C PHE A 112 3.44 17.20 3.50
N ASP A 113 4.26 18.13 3.96
CA ASP A 113 4.43 19.42 3.30
C ASP A 113 5.05 19.21 1.91
N SER A 114 4.51 19.92 0.91
CA SER A 114 5.09 19.91 -0.43
C SER A 114 6.42 20.67 -0.50
N ASP A 115 6.68 21.53 0.49
CA ASP A 115 7.97 22.21 0.66
C ASP A 115 8.91 21.33 1.46
N VAL A 116 9.89 20.77 0.77
CA VAL A 116 10.95 19.89 1.30
C VAL A 116 12.28 20.64 1.46
N SER A 117 12.23 21.97 1.61
CA SER A 117 13.44 22.77 1.86
C SER A 117 14.12 22.35 3.17
N GLN A 118 15.45 22.52 3.22
CA GLN A 118 16.24 22.09 4.37
C GLN A 118 15.80 22.76 5.69
N ALA A 119 15.30 24.00 5.62
CA ALA A 119 14.79 24.70 6.79
C ALA A 119 13.53 24.03 7.38
N VAL A 120 12.57 23.66 6.53
CA VAL A 120 11.35 22.95 6.95
C VAL A 120 11.71 21.59 7.53
N VAL A 121 12.55 20.83 6.83
CA VAL A 121 13.02 19.51 7.29
C VAL A 121 13.71 19.62 8.66
N ALA A 122 14.63 20.57 8.84
CA ALA A 122 15.35 20.76 10.10
C ALA A 122 14.41 21.12 11.24
N GLN A 123 13.45 22.03 11.00
CA GLN A 123 12.45 22.41 12.00
C GLN A 123 11.63 21.19 12.44
N ASP A 124 11.21 20.35 11.49
CA ASP A 124 10.39 19.18 11.75
C ASP A 124 11.14 18.05 12.44
N LEU A 125 12.44 17.88 12.16
CA LEU A 125 13.31 16.98 12.90
C LEU A 125 13.52 17.46 14.34
N MET A 126 13.73 18.76 14.57
CA MET A 126 13.86 19.32 15.92
C MET A 126 12.59 19.12 16.77
N LYS A 127 11.41 19.31 16.18
CA LYS A 127 10.13 19.01 16.88
C LYS A 127 10.07 17.54 17.29
N THR A 128 10.46 16.64 16.40
CA THR A 128 10.42 15.19 16.64
C THR A 128 11.42 14.79 17.73
N GLN A 129 12.64 15.29 17.66
CA GLN A 129 13.66 15.05 18.69
C GLN A 129 13.21 15.53 20.07
N LYS A 130 12.54 16.69 20.17
CA LYS A 130 11.96 17.16 21.43
C LYS A 130 10.88 16.23 21.97
N MET A 131 9.99 15.72 21.12
CA MET A 131 8.95 14.76 21.55
C MET A 131 9.55 13.46 22.08
N ILE A 132 10.58 12.92 21.40
CA ILE A 132 11.30 11.72 21.85
C ILE A 132 11.97 11.96 23.20
N LEU A 133 12.63 13.10 23.38
CA LEU A 133 13.32 13.43 24.63
C LEU A 133 12.38 13.66 25.83
N LEU A 134 11.11 13.97 25.58
CA LEU A 134 10.08 14.12 26.61
C LEU A 134 9.45 12.78 27.02
N GLN A 135 9.88 11.67 26.41
CA GLN A 135 9.29 10.36 26.60
C GLN A 135 10.30 9.43 27.29
N ASP A 136 10.10 9.25 28.60
CA ASP A 136 11.07 8.58 29.47
C ASP A 136 11.24 7.08 29.19
N ASP A 137 10.26 6.44 28.54
CA ASP A 137 10.26 5.00 28.32
C ASP A 137 9.67 4.60 26.96
N LEU A 138 10.42 4.93 25.90
CA LEU A 138 10.08 4.55 24.52
C LEU A 138 10.02 3.03 24.31
N LEU A 139 10.83 2.27 25.05
CA LEU A 139 10.94 0.82 24.86
C LEU A 139 9.70 0.07 25.40
N ASN A 140 9.02 0.63 26.40
CA ASN A 140 7.80 0.04 26.98
C ASN A 140 6.51 0.69 26.49
N LEU A 141 6.53 1.32 25.31
CA LEU A 141 5.32 1.84 24.68
C LEU A 141 4.33 0.71 24.38
N ALA A 142 3.04 1.00 24.60
CA ALA A 142 1.98 0.09 24.23
C ALA A 142 1.97 -0.15 22.72
N GLU A 143 1.67 -1.39 22.32
CA GLU A 143 1.54 -1.75 20.92
C GLU A 143 0.48 -0.88 20.23
N MET A 144 0.79 -0.42 19.00
CA MET A 144 -0.14 0.34 18.17
C MET A 144 -1.42 -0.49 17.93
N LYS A 145 -2.58 0.05 18.32
CA LYS A 145 -3.89 -0.61 18.13
C LYS A 145 -4.74 -0.01 17.02
N ASP A 146 -4.40 1.19 16.57
CA ASP A 146 -5.11 1.90 15.52
C ASP A 146 -4.77 1.31 14.15
N ASP A 147 -5.77 0.75 13.46
CA ASP A 147 -5.60 0.09 12.17
C ASP A 147 -5.26 1.08 11.04
N ASP A 148 -5.75 2.33 11.10
CA ASP A 148 -5.41 3.35 10.12
C ASP A 148 -3.95 3.80 10.29
N LYS A 149 -3.44 3.86 11.52
CA LYS A 149 -2.01 4.07 11.77
C LYS A 149 -1.15 2.90 11.30
N LYS A 150 -1.59 1.65 11.50
CA LYS A 150 -0.89 0.47 10.96
C LYS A 150 -0.84 0.47 9.44
N ASP A 151 -1.93 0.89 8.80
CA ASP A 151 -1.95 1.02 7.34
C ASP A 151 -1.08 2.20 6.89
N ALA A 152 -1.06 3.31 7.63
CA ALA A 152 -0.19 4.45 7.34
C ALA A 152 1.29 4.03 7.37
N MET A 153 1.71 3.22 8.35
CA MET A 153 3.07 2.68 8.40
C MET A 153 3.46 1.93 7.12
N LYS A 154 2.57 1.07 6.59
CA LYS A 154 2.84 0.34 5.34
C LYS A 154 3.05 1.29 4.15
N PHE A 155 2.25 2.34 4.05
CA PHE A 155 2.40 3.32 2.97
C PHE A 155 3.60 4.25 3.19
N LEU A 156 3.98 4.54 4.44
CA LEU A 156 5.22 5.25 4.78
C LEU A 156 6.44 4.44 4.36
N ASP A 157 6.45 3.14 4.60
CA ASP A 157 7.55 2.25 4.18
C ASP A 157 7.71 2.23 2.66
N LEU A 158 6.60 2.13 1.92
CA LEU A 158 6.61 2.21 0.45
C LEU A 158 7.09 3.59 -0.02
N ALA A 159 6.60 4.68 0.59
CA ALA A 159 7.01 6.03 0.25
C ALA A 159 8.51 6.25 0.51
N LEU A 160 9.01 5.81 1.66
CA LEU A 160 10.42 5.88 2.04
C LEU A 160 11.30 5.11 1.04
N LEU A 161 10.93 3.87 0.72
CA LEU A 161 11.67 3.02 -0.21
C LEU A 161 11.80 3.69 -1.59
N TYR A 162 10.70 4.17 -2.15
CA TYR A 162 10.71 4.72 -3.50
C TYR A 162 11.25 6.14 -3.58
N ASP A 163 11.08 6.96 -2.52
CA ASP A 163 11.72 8.27 -2.44
C ASP A 163 13.25 8.12 -2.33
N PHE A 164 13.73 7.19 -1.52
CA PHE A 164 15.16 6.88 -1.40
C PHE A 164 15.78 6.49 -2.75
N ALA A 165 15.05 5.68 -3.51
CA ALA A 165 15.47 5.21 -4.83
C ALA A 165 15.23 6.21 -5.97
N ALA A 166 14.54 7.34 -5.71
CA ALA A 166 14.27 8.39 -6.67
C ALA A 166 15.18 9.61 -6.45
N ASN A 167 14.73 10.60 -5.68
CA ASN A 167 15.40 11.88 -5.48
C ASN A 167 15.71 12.21 -4.01
N LYS A 168 15.27 11.36 -3.06
CA LYS A 168 15.50 11.49 -1.61
C LYS A 168 14.95 12.77 -0.99
N ALA A 169 13.97 13.39 -1.65
CA ALA A 169 13.46 14.69 -1.24
C ALA A 169 12.68 14.61 0.07
N TYR A 170 11.91 13.54 0.26
CA TYR A 170 11.07 13.32 1.44
C TYR A 170 11.68 12.36 2.46
N PHE A 171 12.80 11.71 2.15
CA PHE A 171 13.45 10.71 2.99
C PHE A 171 13.53 11.08 4.49
N PRO A 172 14.05 12.25 4.90
CA PRO A 172 14.10 12.62 6.32
C PRO A 172 12.71 12.86 6.94
N LEU A 173 11.71 13.25 6.13
CA LEU A 173 10.34 13.49 6.58
C LEU A 173 9.55 12.19 6.75
N PHE A 174 9.77 11.20 5.89
CA PHE A 174 9.19 9.87 6.04
C PHE A 174 9.86 9.10 7.18
N GLY A 175 11.20 9.11 7.24
CA GLY A 175 11.95 8.35 8.23
C GLY A 175 11.66 8.75 9.68
N LYS A 176 11.29 10.01 9.94
CA LYS A 176 10.92 10.46 11.31
C LYS A 176 9.52 10.03 11.77
N ARG A 177 8.69 9.48 10.87
CA ARG A 177 7.30 9.06 11.13
C ARG A 177 7.16 7.55 11.32
N ILE A 178 8.26 6.80 11.13
CA ILE A 178 8.39 5.36 11.35
C ILE A 178 8.94 5.14 12.75
#